data_AF-Q7NVQ9-F1
#
_entry.id   AF-Q7NVQ9-F1
#
_cell.length_a   1.000
_cell.length_b   1.000
_cell.length_c   1.000
_cell.angle_alpha   90.00
_cell.angle_beta   90.00
_cell.angle_gamma   90.00
#
_symmetry.space_group_name_H-M   'P 1'
#
loop_
_entity.id
_entity.type
_entity.pdbx_description
1 polymer ?
#
loop_
_entity_poly.entity_id
_entity_poly.type
_entity_poly.pdbx_seq_one_letter_code
_entity_poly.pdbx_strand_id
1 'polypeptide(L)'
;MSTNNTVNQLNMEPMESNDYPDFLSDYGSLIDHLNSQMEDLSTTEKGDKFATLAEYIVPNIDFGIRFEKSKKSKKSWDKGVDIRFQSIDSDKIELRIQSKFTISKVDDIDSIISKFSSYDTITEDENAQQNLNLDLENCQPHQYLIFTTSKIENLIKLYEKSQRPSLKFYEKIKENNLFHTIQGEDLLTQIRSIYRQAYVPPKEIRITLSHPFIQEKNVFIGVTKTEEVKRIYKQTGDSIFFENIREWLGVQGGKLKSGGKRETVNEAIASTLEESPEKMLERNNGMTFKATAIKIISDSIISLENPSIVNGCQTTMSIVSSETANAHVLLKCIETEDSWEIAKAANFQNPIERVELELARYIRPQLLKYIGAKGRFKVTDSNQYKTSAFSLLSNIHRDEVIYEEVKSVFIGLFSRLPNNAIGANYTDLRFDMLSDFENDENKSEFIEALFAINIKSTDSIEKLDQSIQNNDVREFFKRFWDDNKPSYRATLGLLSIFKTANIKKDEVNNYQTLKNKIITLAKAIDASPTEFSENYINGFKIIAIGVLNKDEDKNKILQGMYKEIRGLNFETTIMRMSII
;
A
#
# COMPACT_ATOMS: atom_id res chain seq x y z
N MET A 1 -34.04 36.73 -0.73
CA MET A 1 -34.25 35.74 -1.81
C MET A 1 -33.08 34.78 -1.74
N SER A 2 -33.35 33.58 -1.24
CA SER A 2 -32.37 32.52 -1.00
C SER A 2 -31.95 31.88 -2.33
N THR A 3 -30.66 31.85 -2.62
CA THR A 3 -30.09 31.03 -3.70
C THR A 3 -29.37 29.85 -3.07
N ASN A 4 -30.01 28.69 -3.20
CA ASN A 4 -29.52 27.39 -2.77
C ASN A 4 -28.21 27.02 -3.47
N ASN A 5 -27.14 26.85 -2.69
CA ASN A 5 -25.97 26.08 -3.10
C ASN A 5 -26.29 24.59 -2.91
N THR A 6 -26.66 23.92 -3.99
CA THR A 6 -26.81 22.46 -4.01
C THR A 6 -25.41 21.86 -4.03
N VAL A 7 -25.05 21.20 -2.93
CA VAL A 7 -23.87 20.34 -2.82
C VAL A 7 -23.97 19.26 -3.90
N ASN A 8 -23.00 19.22 -4.83
CA ASN A 8 -22.82 18.10 -5.74
C ASN A 8 -22.40 16.87 -4.90
N GLN A 9 -23.38 16.11 -4.43
CA GLN A 9 -23.17 14.76 -3.92
C GLN A 9 -22.71 13.89 -5.09
N LEU A 10 -21.46 13.44 -5.03
CA LEU A 10 -20.98 12.31 -5.82
C LEU A 10 -21.84 11.10 -5.42
N ASN A 11 -22.89 10.82 -6.20
CA ASN A 11 -23.67 9.60 -6.09
C ASN A 11 -22.78 8.42 -6.48
N MET A 12 -22.04 7.88 -5.51
CA MET A 12 -21.48 6.54 -5.62
C MET A 12 -22.64 5.55 -5.52
N GLU A 13 -22.84 4.75 -6.56
CA GLU A 13 -23.81 3.66 -6.50
C GLU A 13 -23.50 2.72 -5.32
N PRO A 14 -24.52 2.27 -4.56
CA PRO A 14 -24.33 1.29 -3.50
C PRO A 14 -23.98 -0.06 -4.15
N MET A 15 -22.76 -0.54 -3.92
CA MET A 15 -22.34 -1.88 -4.36
C MET A 15 -22.55 -2.95 -3.29
N GLU A 16 -22.70 -4.18 -3.75
CA GLU A 16 -22.88 -5.41 -2.98
C GLU A 16 -21.73 -5.70 -1.99
N SER A 17 -22.05 -6.42 -0.90
CA SER A 17 -21.17 -6.62 0.27
C SER A 17 -19.89 -7.43 0.04
N ASN A 18 -19.70 -8.05 -1.14
CA ASN A 18 -18.64 -9.05 -1.38
C ASN A 18 -17.24 -8.50 -1.70
N ASP A 19 -17.11 -7.20 -1.99
CA ASP A 19 -15.83 -6.60 -2.39
C ASP A 19 -14.99 -6.07 -1.21
N TYR A 20 -15.53 -6.14 0.00
CA TYR A 20 -14.86 -5.70 1.23
C TYR A 20 -14.55 -6.87 2.17
N PRO A 21 -13.46 -6.81 2.96
CA PRO A 21 -13.26 -7.70 4.09
C PRO A 21 -14.44 -7.63 5.06
N ASP A 22 -14.69 -8.72 5.81
CA ASP A 22 -15.81 -8.80 6.77
C ASP A 22 -15.87 -7.61 7.73
N PHE A 23 -14.71 -7.12 8.22
CA PHE A 23 -14.70 -5.97 9.13
C PHE A 23 -15.07 -4.63 8.48
N LEU A 24 -15.16 -4.56 7.16
CA LEU A 24 -15.61 -3.38 6.41
C LEU A 24 -17.01 -3.60 5.80
N SER A 25 -17.73 -4.68 6.14
CA SER A 25 -19.10 -4.97 5.63
C SER A 25 -20.15 -3.98 6.11
N ASP A 26 -19.98 -3.48 7.33
CA ASP A 26 -20.85 -2.48 7.95
C ASP A 26 -20.14 -1.81 9.12
N TYR A 27 -20.80 -0.81 9.68
CA TYR A 27 -20.25 -0.03 10.78
C TYR A 27 -20.08 -0.86 12.06
N GLY A 28 -21.00 -1.80 12.34
CA GLY A 28 -20.89 -2.67 13.51
C GLY A 28 -19.65 -3.54 13.44
N SER A 29 -19.43 -4.22 12.29
CA SER A 29 -18.26 -5.06 12.08
C SER A 29 -16.94 -4.29 12.17
N LEU A 30 -16.89 -3.04 11.68
CA LEU A 30 -15.70 -2.18 11.81
C LEU A 30 -15.40 -1.87 13.27
N ILE A 31 -16.43 -1.54 14.06
CA ILE A 31 -16.27 -1.21 15.49
C ILE A 31 -15.86 -2.43 16.29
N ASP A 32 -16.49 -3.59 16.08
CA ASP A 32 -16.14 -4.83 16.75
C ASP A 32 -14.68 -5.20 16.47
N HIS A 33 -14.26 -5.02 15.22
CA HIS A 33 -12.88 -5.27 14.84
C HIS A 33 -11.89 -4.30 15.51
N LEU A 34 -12.16 -2.99 15.47
CA LEU A 34 -11.33 -2.00 16.18
C LEU A 34 -11.27 -2.26 17.69
N ASN A 35 -12.39 -2.65 18.31
CA ASN A 35 -12.45 -3.00 19.72
C ASN A 35 -11.59 -4.22 20.05
N SER A 36 -11.68 -5.29 19.24
CA SER A 36 -10.87 -6.51 19.44
C SER A 36 -9.36 -6.22 19.38
N GLN A 37 -8.92 -5.35 18.48
CA GLN A 37 -7.51 -4.95 18.32
C GLN A 37 -7.02 -4.01 19.42
N MET A 38 -7.95 -3.50 20.24
CA MET A 38 -7.68 -2.57 21.32
C MET A 38 -7.94 -3.19 22.69
N GLU A 39 -8.34 -4.45 22.80
CA GLU A 39 -8.78 -5.08 24.06
C GLU A 39 -7.69 -5.04 25.13
N ASP A 40 -6.46 -5.43 24.77
CA ASP A 40 -5.30 -5.54 25.66
C ASP A 40 -4.47 -4.25 25.83
N LEU A 41 -4.89 -3.14 25.22
CA LEU A 41 -4.14 -1.89 25.23
C LEU A 41 -4.56 -0.97 26.38
N SER A 42 -3.62 -0.20 26.92
CA SER A 42 -3.93 0.89 27.86
C SER A 42 -4.72 2.02 27.18
N THR A 43 -5.44 2.84 27.95
CA THR A 43 -6.20 3.99 27.44
C THR A 43 -5.32 4.94 26.60
N THR A 44 -4.05 5.13 26.98
CA THR A 44 -3.10 5.96 26.24
C THR A 44 -2.71 5.31 24.91
N GLU A 45 -2.40 4.02 24.91
CA GLU A 45 -2.05 3.29 23.68
C GLU A 45 -3.23 3.19 22.69
N LYS A 46 -4.46 3.03 23.20
CA LYS A 46 -5.68 3.12 22.37
C LYS A 46 -5.80 4.48 21.72
N GLY A 47 -5.57 5.56 22.48
CA GLY A 47 -5.54 6.93 21.98
C GLY A 47 -4.51 7.14 20.88
N ASP A 48 -3.27 6.70 21.10
CA ASP A 48 -2.17 6.84 20.14
C ASP A 48 -2.39 6.01 18.87
N LYS A 49 -2.90 4.77 18.98
CA LYS A 49 -3.27 3.96 17.82
C LYS A 49 -4.39 4.61 17.02
N PHE A 50 -5.41 5.16 17.68
CA PHE A 50 -6.53 5.82 17.00
C PHE A 50 -6.15 7.19 16.41
N ALA A 51 -5.24 7.94 17.04
CA ALA A 51 -4.65 9.14 16.46
C ALA A 51 -3.79 8.79 15.23
N THR A 52 -3.06 7.68 15.28
CA THR A 52 -2.36 7.16 14.09
C THR A 52 -3.36 6.84 12.97
N LEU A 53 -4.54 6.29 13.27
CA LEU A 53 -5.59 6.09 12.27
C LEU A 53 -6.00 7.40 11.59
N ALA A 54 -6.29 8.44 12.39
CA ALA A 54 -6.66 9.75 11.88
C ALA A 54 -5.57 10.39 11.00
N GLU A 55 -4.29 10.22 11.38
CA GLU A 55 -3.14 10.76 10.64
C GLU A 55 -3.07 10.26 9.19
N TYR A 56 -3.50 9.02 8.93
CA TYR A 56 -3.48 8.49 7.57
C TYR A 56 -4.79 8.72 6.82
N ILE A 57 -5.95 8.73 7.50
CA ILE A 57 -7.22 8.97 6.82
C ILE A 57 -7.29 10.41 6.32
N VAL A 58 -6.89 11.37 7.16
CA VAL A 58 -7.14 12.78 6.90
C VAL A 58 -6.52 13.28 5.60
N PRO A 59 -5.27 12.97 5.22
CA PRO A 59 -4.73 13.38 3.92
C PRO A 59 -5.50 12.85 2.70
N ASN A 60 -6.30 11.80 2.86
CA ASN A 60 -7.02 11.13 1.76
C ASN A 60 -8.48 11.60 1.61
N ILE A 61 -8.94 12.55 2.42
CA ILE A 61 -10.29 13.13 2.32
C ILE A 61 -10.27 14.48 1.60
N ASP A 62 -11.39 14.85 0.99
CA ASP A 62 -11.50 16.05 0.12
C ASP A 62 -10.90 17.35 0.69
N PHE A 63 -11.14 17.64 1.98
CA PHE A 63 -10.59 18.85 2.60
C PHE A 63 -9.17 18.64 3.16
N GLY A 64 -8.81 17.40 3.50
CA GLY A 64 -7.52 17.06 4.09
C GLY A 64 -6.36 16.95 3.08
N ILE A 65 -6.67 16.79 1.78
CA ILE A 65 -5.69 16.78 0.68
C ILE A 65 -4.79 18.03 0.68
N ARG A 66 -5.29 19.18 1.19
CA ARG A 66 -4.55 20.44 1.23
C ARG A 66 -3.49 20.52 2.34
N PHE A 67 -3.25 19.41 3.03
CA PHE A 67 -2.34 19.37 4.18
C PHE A 67 -1.33 18.22 4.05
N GLU A 68 -0.04 18.56 4.03
CA GLU A 68 1.03 17.64 3.62
C GLU A 68 1.70 16.89 4.79
N LYS A 69 1.85 17.56 5.94
CA LYS A 69 2.72 17.08 7.01
C LYS A 69 2.02 17.06 8.34
N SER A 70 1.82 15.85 8.86
CA SER A 70 1.40 15.64 10.23
C SER A 70 2.57 15.88 11.20
N LYS A 71 2.33 16.70 12.21
CA LYS A 71 3.17 16.77 13.41
C LYS A 71 2.36 16.19 14.56
N LYS A 72 2.64 14.92 14.91
CA LYS A 72 2.14 14.34 16.15
C LYS A 72 2.75 15.06 17.35
N SER A 73 1.90 15.45 18.29
CA SER A 73 2.37 15.88 19.61
C SER A 73 3.10 14.71 20.27
N LYS A 74 4.39 14.87 20.60
CA LYS A 74 5.23 13.76 21.11
C LYS A 74 4.90 13.32 22.53
N LYS A 75 4.02 14.01 23.26
CA LYS A 75 3.60 13.66 24.63
C LYS A 75 2.21 14.23 24.90
N SER A 76 1.44 13.53 25.75
CA SER A 76 0.11 13.88 26.29
C SER A 76 0.06 15.20 27.12
N TRP A 77 0.88 16.19 26.76
CA TRP A 77 1.05 17.47 27.44
C TRP A 77 0.70 18.68 26.58
N ASP A 78 0.16 18.49 25.38
CA ASP A 78 -0.23 19.59 24.50
C ASP A 78 -1.75 19.74 24.47
N LYS A 79 -2.28 20.32 25.57
CA LYS A 79 -3.53 21.10 25.71
C LYS A 79 -4.72 20.79 24.79
N GLY A 80 -4.92 19.53 24.38
CA GLY A 80 -6.11 19.05 23.68
C GLY A 80 -6.13 19.14 22.15
N VAL A 81 -4.98 19.12 21.48
CA VAL A 81 -4.89 18.85 20.03
C VAL A 81 -3.95 17.66 19.84
N ASP A 82 -4.46 16.55 19.30
CA ASP A 82 -3.68 15.31 19.18
C ASP A 82 -2.81 15.31 17.92
N ILE A 83 -3.33 15.88 16.83
CA ILE A 83 -2.67 15.88 15.53
C ILE A 83 -2.80 17.26 14.90
N ARG A 84 -1.70 17.72 14.31
CA ARG A 84 -1.65 18.94 13.52
C ARG A 84 -1.17 18.64 12.12
N PHE A 85 -1.82 19.26 11.16
CA PHE A 85 -1.53 19.17 9.75
C PHE A 85 -1.24 20.57 9.24
N GLN A 86 -0.07 20.79 8.64
CA GLN A 86 0.26 22.08 8.02
C GLN A 86 -0.27 22.12 6.59
N SER A 87 -0.86 23.24 6.20
CA SER A 87 -1.35 23.44 4.83
C SER A 87 -0.17 23.49 3.86
N ILE A 88 -0.38 22.94 2.66
CA ILE A 88 0.59 23.00 1.56
C ILE A 88 0.78 24.45 1.10
N ASP A 89 -0.29 25.24 1.10
CA ASP A 89 -0.33 26.61 0.59
C ASP A 89 0.30 27.64 1.53
N SER A 90 0.34 27.34 2.83
CA SER A 90 0.78 28.31 3.84
C SER A 90 1.18 27.66 5.15
N ASP A 91 2.39 27.97 5.61
CA ASP A 91 2.90 27.58 6.93
C ASP A 91 2.07 28.16 8.10
N LYS A 92 1.21 29.16 7.83
CA LYS A 92 0.36 29.80 8.84
C LYS A 92 -1.00 29.11 9.02
N ILE A 93 -1.41 28.23 8.09
CA ILE A 93 -2.70 27.55 8.16
C ILE A 93 -2.49 26.13 8.67
N GLU A 94 -3.23 25.76 9.72
CA GLU A 94 -3.15 24.44 10.33
C GLU A 94 -4.54 23.81 10.42
N LEU A 95 -4.60 22.51 10.15
CA LEU A 95 -5.71 21.65 10.51
C LEU A 95 -5.41 20.99 11.85
N ARG A 96 -6.24 21.29 12.85
CA ARG A 96 -6.11 20.86 14.23
C ARG A 96 -7.12 19.77 14.51
N ILE A 97 -6.65 18.63 14.96
CA ILE A 97 -7.46 17.42 15.10
C ILE A 97 -7.42 16.93 16.54
N GLN A 98 -8.60 16.69 17.10
CA GLN A 98 -8.75 15.88 18.30
C GLN A 98 -9.31 14.51 17.87
N SER A 99 -8.52 13.47 18.11
CA SER A 99 -8.87 12.07 17.89
C SER A 99 -9.35 11.45 19.20
N LYS A 100 -10.62 11.08 19.28
CA LYS A 100 -11.18 10.43 20.47
C LYS A 100 -11.98 9.20 20.08
N PHE A 101 -11.51 8.03 20.52
CA PHE A 101 -12.08 6.74 20.14
C PHE A 101 -13.59 6.69 20.41
N THR A 102 -14.04 7.11 21.60
CA THR A 102 -15.45 7.19 21.97
C THR A 102 -15.84 8.55 22.56
N ILE A 103 -16.97 9.09 22.09
CA ILE A 103 -17.60 10.33 22.57
C ILE A 103 -19.04 9.98 22.93
N SER A 104 -19.42 10.20 24.19
CA SER A 104 -20.72 9.73 24.70
C SER A 104 -21.57 10.82 25.32
N LYS A 105 -20.97 11.94 25.74
CA LYS A 105 -21.67 13.02 26.43
C LYS A 105 -21.44 14.35 25.74
N VAL A 106 -22.37 15.29 25.95
CA VAL A 106 -22.22 16.69 25.52
C VAL A 106 -21.02 17.35 26.22
N ASP A 107 -20.69 16.93 27.45
CA ASP A 107 -19.47 17.36 28.17
C ASP A 107 -18.19 17.01 27.42
N ASP A 108 -18.17 15.87 26.71
CA ASP A 108 -17.00 15.46 25.94
C ASP A 108 -16.77 16.44 24.77
N ILE A 109 -17.83 16.85 24.07
CA ILE A 109 -17.77 17.82 22.97
C ILE A 109 -17.30 19.18 23.50
N ASP A 110 -17.91 19.66 24.58
CA ASP A 110 -17.54 20.92 25.22
C ASP A 110 -16.07 20.94 25.65
N SER A 111 -15.56 19.83 26.18
CA SER A 111 -14.14 19.69 26.52
C SER A 111 -13.26 19.85 25.28
N ILE A 112 -13.61 19.23 24.15
CA ILE A 112 -12.86 19.30 22.90
C ILE A 112 -12.87 20.73 22.32
N ILE A 113 -14.05 21.35 22.22
CA ILE A 113 -14.17 22.71 21.69
C ILE A 113 -13.46 23.72 22.60
N SER A 114 -13.55 23.55 23.93
CA SER A 114 -12.81 24.40 24.88
C SER A 114 -11.30 24.27 24.70
N LYS A 115 -10.79 23.08 24.42
CA LYS A 115 -9.38 22.84 24.11
C LYS A 115 -8.95 23.54 22.82
N PHE A 116 -9.75 23.44 21.75
CA PHE A 116 -9.50 24.18 20.50
C PHE A 116 -9.44 25.70 20.75
N SER A 117 -10.42 26.24 21.48
CA SER A 117 -10.47 27.66 21.82
C SER A 117 -9.28 28.13 22.66
N SER A 118 -8.84 27.30 23.63
CA SER A 118 -7.70 27.60 24.49
C SER A 118 -6.39 27.58 23.71
N TYR A 119 -6.29 26.71 22.71
CA TYR A 119 -5.11 26.61 21.87
C TYR A 119 -4.97 27.82 20.93
N ASP A 120 -6.09 28.30 20.36
CA ASP A 120 -6.14 29.53 19.55
C ASP A 120 -5.63 30.76 20.32
N THR A 121 -6.10 30.93 21.56
CA THR A 121 -5.71 32.10 22.38
C THR A 121 -4.21 32.10 22.73
N ILE A 122 -3.61 30.93 22.94
CA ILE A 122 -2.17 30.81 23.24
C ILE A 122 -1.31 31.08 22.00
N THR A 123 -1.76 30.62 20.82
CA THR A 123 -0.99 30.85 19.57
C THR A 123 -1.06 32.30 19.10
N GLU A 124 -2.13 33.03 19.40
CA GLU A 124 -2.22 34.48 19.16
C GLU A 124 -1.25 35.26 20.08
N ASP A 125 -1.16 34.91 21.37
CA ASP A 125 -0.27 35.58 22.34
C ASP A 125 1.23 35.33 22.07
N GLU A 126 1.63 34.11 21.68
CA GLU A 126 3.02 33.78 21.35
C GLU A 126 3.50 34.49 20.06
N ASN A 127 2.62 34.63 19.06
CA ASN A 127 2.92 35.38 17.84
C ASN A 127 2.94 36.90 18.06
N ALA A 128 2.11 37.42 18.96
CA ALA A 128 2.08 38.84 19.32
C ALA A 128 3.34 39.30 20.07
N GLN A 129 3.97 38.42 20.86
CA GLN A 129 5.23 38.74 21.54
C GLN A 129 6.46 38.71 20.62
N GLN A 130 6.40 38.02 19.48
CA GLN A 130 7.50 37.99 18.50
C GLN A 130 7.38 39.04 17.39
N ASN A 131 6.18 39.56 17.11
CA ASN A 131 5.96 40.53 16.03
C ASN A 131 5.50 41.90 16.55
N LEU A 132 6.46 42.77 16.82
CA LEU A 132 6.29 44.23 16.93
C LEU A 132 6.14 44.89 15.53
N ASN A 133 5.40 44.26 14.62
CA ASN A 133 5.18 44.77 13.26
C ASN A 133 3.70 44.95 12.95
N LEU A 134 3.38 46.19 12.54
CA LEU A 134 2.07 46.76 12.24
C LEU A 134 1.49 46.30 10.89
N ASP A 135 1.59 45.01 10.55
CA ASP A 135 0.93 44.47 9.36
C ASP A 135 -0.19 43.51 9.76
N LEU A 136 -1.41 44.05 9.80
CA LEU A 136 -2.66 43.28 9.84
C LEU A 136 -2.87 42.61 8.47
N GLU A 137 -2.02 41.64 8.12
CA GLU A 137 -2.34 40.70 7.07
C GLU A 137 -3.44 39.78 7.59
N ASN A 138 -4.57 39.69 6.86
CA ASN A 138 -5.65 38.74 7.11
C ASN A 138 -5.10 37.31 7.12
N CYS A 139 -4.70 36.79 8.29
CA CYS A 139 -4.43 35.37 8.47
C CYS A 139 -5.75 34.61 8.26
N GLN A 140 -5.76 33.74 7.24
CA GLN A 140 -6.82 32.76 7.07
C GLN A 140 -6.93 31.91 8.36
N PRO A 141 -8.13 31.74 8.91
CA PRO A 141 -8.30 31.07 10.20
C PRO A 141 -8.04 29.57 10.13
N HIS A 142 -7.53 28.99 11.23
CA HIS A 142 -7.25 27.56 11.35
C HIS A 142 -8.51 26.70 11.19
N GLN A 143 -8.33 25.48 10.71
CA GLN A 143 -9.41 24.49 10.55
C GLN A 143 -9.39 23.47 11.70
N TYR A 144 -10.57 22.95 12.03
CA TYR A 144 -10.80 22.08 13.18
C TYR A 144 -11.50 20.79 12.76
N LEU A 145 -11.02 19.66 13.28
CA LEU A 145 -11.61 18.36 13.02
C LEU A 145 -11.78 17.55 14.31
N ILE A 146 -12.99 17.03 14.52
CA ILE A 146 -13.22 15.94 15.47
C ILE A 146 -13.20 14.62 14.70
N PHE A 147 -12.31 13.72 15.13
CA PHE A 147 -12.21 12.37 14.58
C PHE A 147 -12.62 11.35 15.65
N THR A 148 -13.72 10.63 15.42
CA THR A 148 -14.27 9.68 16.38
C THR A 148 -14.95 8.49 15.71
N THR A 149 -15.05 7.37 16.44
CA THR A 149 -15.90 6.28 15.98
C THR A 149 -17.38 6.54 16.30
N SER A 150 -17.70 7.34 17.32
CA SER A 150 -19.08 7.51 17.80
C SER A 150 -19.95 8.32 16.85
N LYS A 151 -21.26 8.04 16.77
CA LYS A 151 -22.24 8.87 16.07
C LYS A 151 -22.59 10.09 16.93
N ILE A 152 -21.97 11.24 16.65
CA ILE A 152 -22.07 12.44 17.48
C ILE A 152 -23.03 13.51 16.93
N GLU A 153 -23.74 13.28 15.81
CA GLU A 153 -24.63 14.29 15.20
C GLU A 153 -25.68 14.79 16.19
N ASN A 154 -26.28 13.87 16.93
CA ASN A 154 -27.30 14.21 17.92
C ASN A 154 -26.69 14.91 19.14
N LEU A 155 -25.48 14.55 19.54
CA LEU A 155 -24.77 15.22 20.63
C LEU A 155 -24.38 16.65 20.25
N ILE A 156 -23.96 16.89 19.00
CA ILE A 156 -23.68 18.23 18.47
C ILE A 156 -24.96 19.09 18.47
N LYS A 157 -26.10 18.54 18.00
CA LYS A 157 -27.39 19.24 18.05
C LYS A 157 -27.83 19.60 19.47
N LEU A 158 -27.51 18.76 20.46
CA LEU A 158 -27.77 19.03 21.87
C LEU A 158 -26.80 20.08 22.44
N TYR A 159 -25.53 20.02 22.03
CA TYR A 159 -24.51 21.02 22.38
C TYR A 159 -24.87 22.41 21.85
N GLU A 160 -25.38 22.51 20.62
CA GLU A 160 -25.87 23.75 20.00
C GLU A 160 -27.02 24.41 20.75
N LYS A 161 -27.83 23.61 21.47
CA LYS A 161 -28.94 24.10 22.30
C LYS A 161 -28.54 24.38 23.74
N SER A 162 -27.28 24.10 24.10
CA SER A 162 -26.78 24.28 25.45
C SER A 162 -26.38 25.73 25.73
N GLN A 163 -26.06 26.06 26.98
CA GLN A 163 -25.55 27.38 27.39
C GLN A 163 -24.08 27.28 27.81
N ARG A 164 -23.31 26.44 27.11
CA ARG A 164 -21.93 26.13 27.51
C ARG A 164 -20.95 27.23 27.11
N PRO A 165 -19.86 27.42 27.86
CA PRO A 165 -18.92 28.52 27.64
C PRO A 165 -18.27 28.51 26.25
N SER A 166 -17.97 27.32 25.72
CA SER A 166 -17.26 27.18 24.44
C SER A 166 -18.16 27.32 23.20
N LEU A 167 -19.47 27.47 23.39
CA LEU A 167 -20.45 27.54 22.29
C LEU A 167 -20.21 28.74 21.35
N LYS A 168 -19.84 29.90 21.90
CA LYS A 168 -19.54 31.10 21.09
C LYS A 168 -18.39 30.87 20.11
N PHE A 169 -17.38 30.11 20.53
CA PHE A 169 -16.26 29.75 19.66
C PHE A 169 -16.72 28.76 18.58
N TYR A 170 -17.51 27.76 18.96
CA TYR A 170 -18.10 26.81 18.01
C TYR A 170 -18.96 27.49 16.93
N GLU A 171 -19.81 28.44 17.30
CA GLU A 171 -20.63 29.20 16.34
C GLU A 171 -19.75 29.95 15.34
N LYS A 172 -18.68 30.62 15.81
CA LYS A 172 -17.72 31.33 14.96
C LYS A 172 -17.03 30.40 13.94
N ILE A 173 -16.53 29.23 14.37
CA ILE A 173 -15.85 28.31 13.44
C ILE A 173 -16.82 27.63 12.49
N LYS A 174 -18.08 27.42 12.90
CA LYS A 174 -19.12 26.83 12.06
C LYS A 174 -19.59 27.80 10.98
N GLU A 175 -19.86 29.06 11.31
CA GLU A 175 -20.28 30.10 10.35
C GLU A 175 -19.25 30.31 9.22
N ASN A 176 -17.97 30.15 9.55
CA ASN A 176 -16.87 30.29 8.58
C ASN A 176 -16.51 28.98 7.85
N ASN A 177 -17.27 27.89 8.03
CA ASN A 177 -16.99 26.56 7.48
C ASN A 177 -15.59 26.01 7.84
N LEU A 178 -15.12 26.27 9.06
CA LEU A 178 -13.80 25.85 9.55
C LEU A 178 -13.86 24.61 10.45
N PHE A 179 -15.05 24.08 10.70
CA PHE A 179 -15.26 22.93 11.57
C PHE A 179 -15.78 21.74 10.79
N HIS A 180 -15.08 20.61 10.94
CA HIS A 180 -15.39 19.35 10.28
C HIS A 180 -15.48 18.21 11.31
N THR A 181 -16.17 17.14 10.93
CA THR A 181 -16.31 15.94 11.74
C THR A 181 -16.14 14.71 10.87
N ILE A 182 -15.40 13.72 11.36
CA ILE A 182 -15.43 12.34 10.86
C ILE A 182 -15.95 11.49 12.01
N GLN A 183 -17.13 10.92 11.84
CA GLN A 183 -17.88 10.24 12.89
C GLN A 183 -18.61 9.01 12.35
N GLY A 184 -18.88 8.02 13.19
CA GLY A 184 -19.82 6.95 12.87
C GLY A 184 -19.60 6.30 11.49
N GLU A 185 -20.64 6.37 10.66
CA GLU A 185 -20.65 5.79 9.31
C GLU A 185 -19.78 6.57 8.30
N ASP A 186 -19.46 7.84 8.56
CA ASP A 186 -18.54 8.60 7.72
C ASP A 186 -17.15 7.97 7.78
N LEU A 187 -16.71 7.53 8.97
CA LEU A 187 -15.44 6.83 9.14
C LEU A 187 -15.37 5.56 8.29
N LEU A 188 -16.43 4.75 8.32
CA LEU A 188 -16.53 3.56 7.47
C LEU A 188 -16.43 3.94 5.98
N THR A 189 -17.13 4.99 5.56
CA THR A 189 -17.12 5.46 4.17
C THR A 189 -15.72 5.89 3.73
N GLN A 190 -15.00 6.63 4.57
CA GLN A 190 -13.62 7.05 4.28
C GLN A 190 -12.66 5.85 4.23
N ILE A 191 -12.74 4.94 5.19
CA ILE A 191 -11.90 3.73 5.20
C ILE A 191 -12.20 2.85 3.98
N ARG A 192 -13.47 2.69 3.59
CA ARG A 192 -13.86 1.97 2.37
C ARG A 192 -13.37 2.65 1.11
N SER A 193 -13.39 3.98 1.05
CA SER A 193 -12.86 4.74 -0.08
C SER A 193 -11.37 4.48 -0.23
N ILE A 194 -10.61 4.63 0.86
CA ILE A 194 -9.16 4.34 0.90
C ILE A 194 -8.90 2.86 0.54
N TYR A 195 -9.70 1.93 1.08
CA TYR A 195 -9.58 0.52 0.77
C TYR A 195 -9.82 0.25 -0.71
N ARG A 196 -10.87 0.84 -1.31
CA ARG A 196 -11.15 0.67 -2.74
C ARG A 196 -10.02 1.21 -3.60
N GLN A 197 -9.58 2.42 -3.29
CA GLN A 197 -8.49 3.10 -3.97
C GLN A 197 -7.19 2.29 -3.93
N ALA A 198 -7.05 1.44 -2.92
CA ALA A 198 -5.89 0.61 -2.70
C ALA A 198 -6.01 -0.80 -3.30
N TYR A 199 -7.18 -1.44 -3.15
CA TYR A 199 -7.31 -2.90 -3.22
C TYR A 199 -8.40 -3.38 -4.17
N VAL A 200 -9.30 -2.52 -4.64
CA VAL A 200 -10.44 -2.94 -5.48
C VAL A 200 -10.27 -2.37 -6.88
N PRO A 201 -10.03 -3.22 -7.90
CA PRO A 201 -9.99 -2.78 -9.29
C PRO A 201 -11.28 -2.03 -9.66
N PRO A 202 -11.19 -0.91 -10.39
CA PRO A 202 -12.37 -0.15 -10.76
C PRO A 202 -13.22 -0.95 -11.75
N LYS A 203 -14.55 -0.98 -11.53
CA LYS A 203 -15.49 -1.69 -12.42
C LYS A 203 -15.85 -0.90 -13.67
N GLU A 204 -16.00 0.42 -13.54
CA GLU A 204 -16.30 1.30 -14.66
C GLU A 204 -15.68 2.68 -14.45
N ILE A 205 -15.11 3.27 -15.50
CA ILE A 205 -14.61 4.64 -15.52
C ILE A 205 -15.04 5.32 -16.81
N ARG A 206 -15.59 6.53 -16.68
CA ARG A 206 -15.82 7.41 -17.82
C ARG A 206 -14.60 8.28 -18.05
N ILE A 207 -14.22 8.48 -19.30
CA ILE A 207 -13.10 9.33 -19.71
C ILE A 207 -13.61 10.38 -20.69
N THR A 208 -13.30 11.63 -20.40
CA THR A 208 -13.55 12.80 -21.23
C THR A 208 -12.29 13.18 -21.99
N LEU A 209 -12.38 13.27 -23.31
CA LEU A 209 -11.31 13.66 -24.21
C LEU A 209 -11.51 15.12 -24.65
N SER A 210 -10.41 15.84 -24.86
CA SER A 210 -10.44 17.23 -25.35
C SER A 210 -10.93 17.33 -26.79
N HIS A 211 -10.81 16.25 -27.56
CA HIS A 211 -11.17 16.19 -28.98
C HIS A 211 -11.81 14.82 -29.29
N PRO A 212 -12.51 14.69 -30.42
CA PRO A 212 -13.00 13.40 -30.88
C PRO A 212 -11.89 12.35 -30.92
N PHE A 213 -12.18 11.15 -30.41
CA PHE A 213 -11.20 10.06 -30.46
C PHE A 213 -11.01 9.54 -31.88
N ILE A 214 -9.84 8.99 -32.13
CA ILE A 214 -9.56 8.15 -33.29
C ILE A 214 -9.80 6.71 -32.87
N GLN A 215 -10.70 6.02 -33.56
CA GLN A 215 -10.94 4.60 -33.35
C GLN A 215 -10.36 3.80 -34.52
N GLU A 216 -9.54 2.81 -34.19
CA GLU A 216 -9.09 1.78 -35.12
C GLU A 216 -9.34 0.42 -34.46
N LYS A 217 -10.35 -0.29 -34.95
CA LYS A 217 -10.82 -1.57 -34.37
C LYS A 217 -11.13 -1.43 -32.88
N ASN A 218 -10.39 -2.15 -32.03
CA ASN A 218 -10.51 -2.20 -30.59
C ASN A 218 -9.62 -1.15 -29.87
N VAL A 219 -9.00 -0.23 -30.62
CA VAL A 219 -8.10 0.80 -30.08
C VAL A 219 -8.71 2.18 -30.26
N PHE A 220 -8.77 2.93 -29.16
CA PHE A 220 -9.26 4.30 -29.10
C PHE A 220 -8.13 5.22 -28.66
N ILE A 221 -7.84 6.25 -29.44
CA ILE A 221 -6.73 7.18 -29.19
C ILE A 221 -7.30 8.59 -29.08
N GLY A 222 -6.92 9.30 -28.03
CA GLY A 222 -7.37 10.67 -27.82
C GLY A 222 -6.40 11.46 -26.95
N VAL A 223 -6.73 12.73 -26.74
CA VAL A 223 -6.01 13.62 -25.84
C VAL A 223 -6.94 14.00 -24.72
N THR A 224 -6.46 13.96 -23.47
CA THR A 224 -7.23 14.40 -22.31
C THR A 224 -6.48 15.46 -21.52
N LYS A 225 -7.21 16.19 -20.68
CA LYS A 225 -6.64 17.17 -19.74
C LYS A 225 -6.09 16.45 -18.51
N THR A 226 -5.04 17.00 -17.93
CA THR A 226 -4.49 16.57 -16.65
C THR A 226 -5.52 16.58 -15.50
N GLU A 227 -6.50 17.49 -15.53
CA GLU A 227 -7.63 17.52 -14.59
C GLU A 227 -8.47 16.24 -14.63
N GLU A 228 -8.68 15.67 -15.82
CA GLU A 228 -9.43 14.42 -15.99
C GLU A 228 -8.64 13.24 -15.43
N VAL A 229 -7.32 13.22 -15.64
CA VAL A 229 -6.43 12.21 -15.05
C VAL A 229 -6.47 12.29 -13.52
N LYS A 230 -6.43 13.49 -12.95
CA LYS A 230 -6.59 13.71 -11.50
C LYS A 230 -7.95 13.23 -11.00
N ARG A 231 -9.03 13.49 -11.74
CA ARG A 231 -10.38 13.01 -11.39
C ARG A 231 -10.45 11.48 -11.37
N ILE A 232 -9.90 10.83 -12.40
CA ILE A 232 -9.85 9.36 -12.48
C ILE A 232 -9.06 8.82 -11.29
N TYR A 233 -7.85 9.33 -11.05
CA TYR A 233 -7.04 8.86 -9.92
C TYR A 233 -7.69 9.14 -8.56
N LYS A 234 -8.38 10.27 -8.38
CA LYS A 234 -9.15 10.53 -7.15
C LYS A 234 -10.27 9.51 -6.94
N GLN A 235 -10.91 9.06 -8.02
CA GLN A 235 -11.98 8.06 -7.95
C GLN A 235 -11.43 6.65 -7.67
N THR A 236 -10.27 6.30 -8.22
CA THR A 236 -9.78 4.91 -8.23
C THR A 236 -8.54 4.66 -7.40
N GLY A 237 -7.81 5.70 -7.02
CA GLY A 237 -6.49 5.60 -6.40
C GLY A 237 -5.53 4.70 -7.19
N ASP A 238 -4.65 4.03 -6.46
CA ASP A 238 -3.64 3.11 -6.98
C ASP A 238 -4.25 1.84 -7.63
N SER A 239 -5.52 1.53 -7.36
CA SER A 239 -6.17 0.35 -7.94
C SER A 239 -6.27 0.44 -9.46
N ILE A 240 -6.20 1.63 -10.05
CA ILE A 240 -6.13 1.75 -11.50
C ILE A 240 -4.87 1.09 -12.09
N PHE A 241 -3.81 0.89 -11.30
CA PHE A 241 -2.55 0.28 -11.72
C PHE A 241 -2.47 -1.23 -11.41
N PHE A 242 -3.57 -1.89 -11.06
CA PHE A 242 -3.58 -3.34 -10.76
C PHE A 242 -2.97 -4.22 -11.87
N GLU A 243 -3.03 -3.77 -13.13
CA GLU A 243 -2.46 -4.48 -14.29
C GLU A 243 -1.19 -3.82 -14.84
N ASN A 244 -0.63 -2.83 -14.14
CA ASN A 244 0.65 -2.23 -14.48
C ASN A 244 1.81 -3.13 -14.02
N ILE A 245 2.85 -3.25 -14.85
CA ILE A 245 4.06 -4.01 -14.52
C ILE A 245 5.15 -3.13 -13.89
N ARG A 246 5.03 -1.80 -14.03
CA ARG A 246 5.96 -0.85 -13.41
C ARG A 246 5.31 -0.25 -12.16
N GLU A 247 6.02 -0.33 -11.04
CA GLU A 247 5.70 0.46 -9.88
C GLU A 247 6.17 1.91 -10.04
N TRP A 248 5.55 2.81 -9.28
CA TRP A 248 6.04 4.16 -9.14
C TRP A 248 7.38 4.15 -8.38
N LEU A 249 8.46 4.55 -9.05
CA LEU A 249 9.81 4.53 -8.48
C LEU A 249 10.12 5.76 -7.61
N GLY A 250 9.19 6.71 -7.45
CA GLY A 250 9.43 8.01 -6.79
C GLY A 250 10.29 8.96 -7.63
N VAL A 251 10.35 10.24 -7.23
CA VAL A 251 11.33 11.19 -7.76
C VAL A 251 12.67 10.89 -7.06
N GLN A 252 13.46 9.96 -7.63
CA GLN A 252 14.76 9.60 -7.05
C GLN A 252 15.82 10.64 -7.41
N GLY A 253 15.75 11.80 -6.78
CA GLY A 253 16.82 12.78 -6.82
C GLY A 253 18.12 12.20 -6.27
N GLY A 254 19.15 12.14 -7.12
CA GLY A 254 20.54 12.08 -6.66
C GLY A 254 21.27 10.74 -6.65
N LYS A 255 20.73 9.63 -7.20
CA LYS A 255 21.55 8.42 -7.39
C LYS A 255 22.55 8.62 -8.53
N LEU A 256 23.83 8.78 -8.19
CA LEU A 256 24.96 8.69 -9.10
C LEU A 256 24.99 7.29 -9.74
N LYS A 257 24.45 7.16 -10.96
CA LYS A 257 24.78 6.02 -11.83
C LYS A 257 26.15 6.29 -12.45
N SER A 258 26.95 5.23 -12.65
CA SER A 258 28.27 5.33 -13.31
C SER A 258 28.12 6.07 -14.64
N GLY A 259 28.62 7.31 -14.72
CA GLY A 259 28.46 8.20 -15.87
C GLY A 259 27.92 9.62 -15.59
N GLY A 260 27.55 9.95 -14.35
CA GLY A 260 27.17 11.32 -13.93
C GLY A 260 25.73 11.46 -13.43
N LYS A 261 25.33 12.70 -13.11
CA LYS A 261 23.97 13.05 -12.66
C LYS A 261 23.03 13.08 -13.88
N ARG A 262 22.38 11.95 -14.18
CA ARG A 262 21.31 11.92 -15.19
C ARG A 262 19.97 12.14 -14.51
N GLU A 263 19.20 13.09 -15.04
CA GLU A 263 17.81 13.30 -14.69
C GLU A 263 17.02 12.01 -14.90
N THR A 264 16.19 11.65 -13.92
CA THR A 264 15.28 10.51 -14.02
C THR A 264 14.08 10.87 -14.89
N VAL A 265 13.42 9.86 -15.48
CA VAL A 265 12.20 10.08 -16.28
C VAL A 265 11.13 10.85 -15.48
N ASN A 266 11.03 10.60 -14.18
CA ASN A 266 10.06 11.25 -13.29
C ASN A 266 10.38 12.74 -13.09
N GLU A 267 11.66 13.09 -12.93
CA GLU A 267 12.10 14.49 -12.84
C GLU A 267 11.78 15.25 -14.13
N ALA A 268 12.09 14.66 -15.29
CA ALA A 268 11.81 15.29 -16.58
C ALA A 268 10.30 15.53 -16.83
N ILE A 269 9.44 14.61 -16.38
CA ILE A 269 7.98 14.76 -16.46
C ILE A 269 7.50 15.88 -15.53
N ALA A 270 7.96 15.87 -14.27
CA ALA A 270 7.59 16.89 -13.28
C ALA A 270 8.04 18.29 -13.72
N SER A 271 9.30 18.45 -14.14
CA SER A 271 9.82 19.72 -14.68
C SER A 271 9.06 20.17 -15.92
N THR A 272 8.59 19.26 -16.77
CA THR A 272 7.75 19.66 -17.91
C THR A 272 6.37 20.15 -17.45
N LEU A 273 5.75 19.52 -16.46
CA LEU A 273 4.46 19.98 -15.90
C LEU A 273 4.56 21.38 -15.26
N GLU A 274 5.68 21.68 -14.60
CA GLU A 274 5.90 22.94 -13.89
C GLU A 274 6.40 24.07 -14.80
N GLU A 275 7.40 23.81 -15.64
CA GLU A 275 8.10 24.85 -16.42
C GLU A 275 7.55 25.04 -17.84
N SER A 276 6.94 24.00 -18.43
CA SER A 276 6.49 24.03 -19.83
C SER A 276 5.31 23.07 -20.09
N PRO A 277 4.17 23.25 -19.39
CA PRO A 277 3.03 22.33 -19.47
C PRO A 277 2.47 22.15 -20.88
N GLU A 278 2.63 23.15 -21.75
CA GLU A 278 2.24 23.10 -23.16
C GLU A 278 3.01 22.04 -23.96
N LYS A 279 4.24 21.69 -23.53
CA LYS A 279 5.09 20.67 -24.18
C LYS A 279 4.86 19.26 -23.64
N MET A 280 3.92 19.07 -22.71
CA MET A 280 3.64 17.75 -22.13
C MET A 280 3.27 16.73 -23.19
N LEU A 281 2.42 17.11 -24.15
CA LEU A 281 1.99 16.22 -25.22
C LEU A 281 3.14 15.84 -26.17
N GLU A 282 4.13 16.73 -26.33
CA GLU A 282 5.31 16.52 -27.18
C GLU A 282 6.36 15.63 -26.52
N ARG A 283 6.54 15.79 -25.20
CA ARG A 283 7.63 15.18 -24.43
C ARG A 283 7.24 13.87 -23.74
N ASN A 284 5.95 13.63 -23.51
CA ASN A 284 5.45 12.48 -22.76
C ASN A 284 4.80 11.44 -23.68
N ASN A 285 5.02 10.16 -23.38
CA ASN A 285 4.47 9.03 -24.14
C ASN A 285 2.96 8.78 -23.88
N GLY A 286 2.37 9.51 -22.94
CA GLY A 286 0.97 9.38 -22.56
C GLY A 286 0.68 8.21 -21.62
N MET A 287 -0.56 7.74 -21.69
CA MET A 287 -1.12 6.67 -20.87
C MET A 287 -1.82 5.63 -21.74
N THR A 288 -1.68 4.36 -21.38
CA THR A 288 -2.41 3.25 -22.02
C THR A 288 -3.33 2.59 -21.02
N PHE A 289 -4.63 2.62 -21.31
CA PHE A 289 -5.67 1.88 -20.61
C PHE A 289 -5.99 0.60 -21.35
N LYS A 290 -6.18 -0.48 -20.59
CA LYS A 290 -6.91 -1.67 -21.02
C LYS A 290 -8.29 -1.63 -20.38
N ALA A 291 -9.31 -2.07 -21.10
CA ALA A 291 -10.67 -2.25 -20.61
C ALA A 291 -11.27 -3.53 -21.22
N THR A 292 -12.10 -4.26 -20.49
CA THR A 292 -12.77 -5.46 -21.02
C THR A 292 -13.81 -5.11 -22.09
N ALA A 293 -14.44 -3.95 -21.95
CA ALA A 293 -15.36 -3.38 -22.94
C ALA A 293 -15.26 -1.85 -22.93
N ILE A 294 -15.46 -1.23 -24.09
CA ILE A 294 -15.47 0.22 -24.27
C ILE A 294 -16.81 0.65 -24.87
N LYS A 295 -17.58 1.40 -24.09
CA LYS A 295 -18.86 1.97 -24.51
C LYS A 295 -18.67 3.41 -24.96
N ILE A 296 -19.02 3.71 -26.20
CA ILE A 296 -18.99 5.08 -26.73
C ILE A 296 -20.24 5.82 -26.23
N ILE A 297 -20.05 6.89 -25.45
CA ILE A 297 -21.15 7.75 -24.98
C ILE A 297 -21.34 8.93 -25.95
N SER A 298 -20.24 9.51 -26.41
CA SER A 298 -20.20 10.53 -27.47
C SER A 298 -18.83 10.52 -28.14
N ASP A 299 -18.65 11.33 -29.19
CA ASP A 299 -17.37 11.42 -29.93
C ASP A 299 -16.16 11.75 -29.04
N SER A 300 -16.37 12.36 -27.88
CA SER A 300 -15.31 12.74 -26.93
C SER A 300 -15.45 12.09 -25.55
N ILE A 301 -16.41 11.18 -25.36
CA ILE A 301 -16.64 10.52 -24.06
C ILE A 301 -16.78 9.02 -24.26
N ILE A 302 -15.92 8.27 -23.57
CA ILE A 302 -15.93 6.79 -23.56
C ILE A 302 -16.09 6.28 -22.13
N SER A 303 -16.82 5.18 -21.96
CA SER A 303 -16.90 4.42 -20.71
C SER A 303 -16.08 3.15 -20.85
N LEU A 304 -15.23 2.88 -19.87
CA LEU A 304 -14.37 1.70 -19.83
C LEU A 304 -14.87 0.75 -18.75
N GLU A 305 -15.10 -0.51 -19.09
CA GLU A 305 -15.39 -1.58 -18.13
C GLU A 305 -14.10 -2.29 -17.69
N ASN A 306 -14.00 -2.58 -16.39
CA ASN A 306 -12.82 -3.11 -15.70
C ASN A 306 -11.49 -2.47 -16.17
N PRO A 307 -11.37 -1.12 -16.14
CA PRO A 307 -10.21 -0.44 -16.68
C PRO A 307 -8.95 -0.63 -15.82
N SER A 308 -7.80 -0.69 -16.48
CA SER A 308 -6.49 -0.57 -15.82
C SER A 308 -5.48 0.18 -16.69
N ILE A 309 -4.67 1.03 -16.06
CA ILE A 309 -3.53 1.68 -16.69
C ILE A 309 -2.38 0.67 -16.75
N VAL A 310 -2.11 0.13 -17.93
CA VAL A 310 -1.04 -0.85 -18.19
C VAL A 310 0.30 -0.20 -18.55
N ASN A 311 0.28 1.09 -18.93
CA ASN A 311 1.46 1.92 -19.12
C ASN A 311 1.13 3.39 -18.80
N GLY A 312 2.05 4.11 -18.17
CA GLY A 312 1.87 5.51 -17.79
C GLY A 312 1.73 5.74 -16.28
N CYS A 313 2.10 4.78 -15.42
CA CYS A 313 2.10 4.97 -13.97
C CYS A 313 2.92 6.22 -13.56
N GLN A 314 4.11 6.38 -14.13
CA GLN A 314 4.97 7.54 -13.86
C GLN A 314 4.34 8.87 -14.29
N THR A 315 3.77 8.92 -15.49
CA THR A 315 3.04 10.09 -15.99
C THR A 315 1.88 10.44 -15.08
N THR A 316 1.07 9.44 -14.71
CA THR A 316 -0.12 9.63 -13.87
C THR A 316 0.27 10.17 -12.50
N MET A 317 1.25 9.56 -11.83
CA MET A 317 1.70 10.02 -10.51
C MET A 317 2.30 11.42 -10.56
N SER A 318 3.07 11.75 -11.60
CA SER A 318 3.63 13.10 -11.76
C SER A 318 2.53 14.16 -11.95
N ILE A 319 1.46 13.83 -12.68
CA ILE A 319 0.29 14.71 -12.86
C ILE A 319 -0.48 14.89 -11.55
N VAL A 320 -0.68 13.80 -10.81
CA VAL A 320 -1.41 13.81 -9.53
C VAL A 320 -0.65 14.63 -8.49
N SER A 321 0.67 14.49 -8.44
CA SER A 321 1.53 15.23 -7.50
C SER A 321 1.72 16.71 -7.86
N SER A 322 1.37 17.15 -9.07
CA SER A 322 1.51 18.55 -9.49
C SER A 322 0.19 19.31 -9.31
N GLU A 323 0.16 20.35 -8.49
CA GLU A 323 -1.05 21.16 -8.25
C GLU A 323 -1.48 21.96 -9.48
N THR A 324 -0.52 22.53 -10.22
CA THR A 324 -0.72 23.49 -11.33
C THR A 324 -0.78 22.85 -12.71
N ALA A 325 -0.80 21.52 -12.80
CA ALA A 325 -0.86 20.79 -14.06
C ALA A 325 -2.12 21.15 -14.87
N ASN A 326 -2.01 22.15 -15.75
CA ASN A 326 -2.96 22.46 -16.82
C ASN A 326 -2.30 22.12 -18.15
N ALA A 327 -2.29 20.83 -18.46
CA ALA A 327 -1.62 20.29 -19.63
C ALA A 327 -2.50 19.24 -20.31
N HIS A 328 -2.03 18.80 -21.48
CA HIS A 328 -2.68 17.76 -22.26
C HIS A 328 -1.77 16.53 -22.33
N VAL A 329 -2.39 15.35 -22.26
CA VAL A 329 -1.68 14.07 -22.37
C VAL A 329 -2.37 13.14 -23.35
N LEU A 330 -1.56 12.35 -24.06
CA LEU A 330 -2.02 11.32 -24.97
C LEU A 330 -2.60 10.16 -24.17
N LEU A 331 -3.74 9.63 -24.64
CA LEU A 331 -4.44 8.53 -24.02
C LEU A 331 -4.79 7.49 -25.09
N LYS A 332 -4.44 6.24 -24.82
CA LYS A 332 -4.75 5.07 -25.65
C LYS A 332 -5.58 4.09 -24.83
N CYS A 333 -6.85 3.89 -25.17
CA CYS A 333 -7.69 2.83 -24.60
C CYS A 333 -7.72 1.64 -25.55
N ILE A 334 -7.62 0.42 -25.00
CA ILE A 334 -7.65 -0.81 -25.76
C ILE A 334 -8.71 -1.72 -25.14
N GLU A 335 -9.69 -2.11 -25.95
CA GLU A 335 -10.68 -3.12 -25.59
C GLU A 335 -10.06 -4.51 -25.73
N THR A 336 -9.87 -5.20 -24.61
CA THR A 336 -9.32 -6.56 -24.53
C THR A 336 -9.50 -7.12 -23.12
N GLU A 337 -9.55 -8.44 -22.99
CA GLU A 337 -9.43 -9.13 -21.71
C GLU A 337 -7.96 -9.30 -21.28
N ASP A 338 -7.05 -9.37 -22.26
CA ASP A 338 -5.61 -9.60 -22.06
C ASP A 338 -4.82 -8.28 -22.02
N SER A 339 -4.48 -7.83 -20.81
CA SER A 339 -3.58 -6.68 -20.59
C SER A 339 -2.10 -7.02 -20.67
N TRP A 340 -1.76 -8.30 -20.54
CA TRP A 340 -0.38 -8.75 -20.39
C TRP A 340 0.42 -8.47 -21.66
N GLU A 341 -0.11 -8.86 -22.82
CA GLU A 341 0.59 -8.66 -24.10
C GLU A 341 0.78 -7.17 -24.42
N ILE A 342 -0.18 -6.32 -24.04
CA ILE A 342 -0.05 -4.86 -24.20
C ILE A 342 1.07 -4.32 -23.31
N ALA A 343 1.04 -4.68 -22.03
CA ALA A 343 2.02 -4.23 -21.06
C ALA A 343 3.42 -4.74 -21.43
N LYS A 344 3.55 -6.01 -21.85
CA LYS A 344 4.79 -6.60 -22.34
C LYS A 344 5.33 -5.87 -23.57
N ALA A 345 4.52 -5.69 -24.60
CA ALA A 345 4.91 -4.99 -25.84
C ALA A 345 5.34 -3.53 -25.59
N ALA A 346 4.62 -2.82 -24.71
CA ALA A 346 4.90 -1.42 -24.41
C ALA A 346 6.10 -1.23 -23.47
N ASN A 347 6.53 -2.27 -22.74
CA ASN A 347 7.62 -2.21 -21.77
C ASN A 347 8.99 -2.66 -22.30
N PHE A 348 9.06 -3.30 -23.48
CA PHE A 348 10.32 -3.73 -24.12
C PHE A 348 11.35 -2.60 -24.38
N GLN A 349 10.97 -1.33 -24.19
CA GLN A 349 11.84 -0.18 -24.41
C GLN A 349 12.75 0.16 -23.22
N ASN A 350 12.57 -0.43 -22.02
CA ASN A 350 13.45 -0.23 -20.85
C ASN A 350 13.86 -1.58 -20.21
N PRO A 351 15.02 -1.64 -19.51
CA PRO A 351 15.50 -2.87 -18.89
C PRO A 351 14.67 -3.22 -17.65
N ILE A 352 13.63 -4.03 -17.83
CA ILE A 352 13.02 -4.83 -16.76
C ILE A 352 13.55 -6.25 -16.94
N GLU A 353 13.96 -6.92 -15.85
CA GLU A 353 14.41 -8.31 -15.96
C GLU A 353 13.29 -9.17 -16.53
N ARG A 354 13.59 -9.97 -17.57
CA ARG A 354 12.57 -10.78 -18.28
C ARG A 354 11.76 -11.66 -17.33
N VAL A 355 12.39 -12.14 -16.26
CA VAL A 355 11.72 -12.91 -15.21
C VAL A 355 10.65 -12.09 -14.50
N GLU A 356 10.96 -10.85 -14.10
CA GLU A 356 10.03 -9.99 -13.39
C GLU A 356 8.82 -9.66 -14.25
N LEU A 357 9.05 -9.42 -15.56
CA LEU A 357 7.96 -9.33 -16.53
C LEU A 357 7.12 -10.61 -16.47
N GLU A 358 7.65 -11.77 -16.89
CA GLU A 358 6.82 -12.99 -17.01
C GLU A 358 6.11 -13.38 -15.70
N LEU A 359 6.70 -13.10 -14.52
CA LEU A 359 6.08 -13.37 -13.22
C LEU A 359 5.00 -12.36 -12.81
N ALA A 360 5.08 -11.10 -13.26
CA ALA A 360 4.08 -10.09 -12.96
C ALA A 360 2.69 -10.45 -13.48
N ARG A 361 2.56 -11.41 -14.40
CA ARG A 361 1.26 -11.99 -14.75
C ARG A 361 0.62 -12.77 -13.58
N TYR A 362 1.44 -13.45 -12.79
CA TYR A 362 0.99 -14.44 -11.81
C TYR A 362 1.04 -13.93 -10.35
N ILE A 363 2.05 -13.16 -9.96
CA ILE A 363 2.25 -12.73 -8.56
C ILE A 363 2.57 -11.24 -8.43
N ARG A 364 1.52 -10.41 -8.56
CA ARG A 364 1.65 -8.94 -8.42
C ARG A 364 1.66 -8.51 -6.96
N PRO A 365 2.42 -7.45 -6.61
CA PRO A 365 2.36 -6.82 -5.29
C PRO A 365 0.93 -6.47 -4.89
N GLN A 366 0.15 -5.89 -5.80
CA GLN A 366 -1.23 -5.46 -5.56
C GLN A 366 -2.16 -6.66 -5.33
N LEU A 367 -1.96 -7.77 -6.05
CA LEU A 367 -2.71 -9.01 -5.87
C LEU A 367 -2.43 -9.63 -4.50
N LEU A 368 -1.14 -9.74 -4.12
CA LEU A 368 -0.75 -10.25 -2.80
C LEU A 368 -1.26 -9.35 -1.67
N LYS A 369 -1.20 -8.03 -1.85
CA LYS A 369 -1.76 -7.04 -0.93
C LYS A 369 -3.28 -7.21 -0.77
N TYR A 370 -4.02 -7.41 -1.87
CA TYR A 370 -5.46 -7.68 -1.84
C TYR A 370 -5.80 -8.99 -1.09
N ILE A 371 -5.12 -10.08 -1.43
CA ILE A 371 -5.32 -11.38 -0.79
C ILE A 371 -4.92 -11.31 0.68
N GLY A 372 -3.84 -10.61 1.02
CA GLY A 372 -3.42 -10.39 2.40
C GLY A 372 -4.47 -9.60 3.19
N ALA A 373 -5.01 -8.54 2.58
CA ALA A 373 -6.07 -7.74 3.18
C ALA A 373 -7.34 -8.56 3.47
N LYS A 374 -7.69 -9.53 2.61
CA LYS A 374 -8.78 -10.50 2.84
C LYS A 374 -8.40 -11.57 3.88
N GLY A 375 -7.21 -12.14 3.76
CA GLY A 375 -6.67 -13.21 4.61
C GLY A 375 -6.17 -12.76 6.00
N ARG A 376 -6.38 -11.49 6.39
CA ARG A 376 -5.94 -10.89 7.66
C ARG A 376 -4.41 -10.79 7.83
N PHE A 377 -3.66 -10.69 6.73
CA PHE A 377 -2.20 -10.52 6.71
C PHE A 377 -1.78 -9.13 6.21
N LYS A 378 -0.68 -8.60 6.76
CA LYS A 378 -0.04 -7.36 6.30
C LYS A 378 1.09 -7.70 5.33
N VAL A 379 1.03 -7.20 4.10
CA VAL A 379 2.10 -7.39 3.10
C VAL A 379 2.90 -6.10 2.93
N THR A 380 4.20 -6.15 3.19
CA THR A 380 5.13 -5.02 3.03
C THR A 380 6.16 -5.28 1.95
N ASP A 381 6.66 -4.19 1.35
CA ASP A 381 7.76 -4.24 0.41
C ASP A 381 9.01 -3.67 1.08
N SER A 382 10.15 -4.34 0.91
CA SER A 382 11.42 -3.98 1.58
C SER A 382 11.95 -2.62 1.13
N ASN A 383 11.51 -2.13 -0.02
CA ASN A 383 11.96 -0.86 -0.61
C ASN A 383 11.07 0.36 -0.30
N GLN A 384 9.93 0.20 0.37
CA GLN A 384 8.99 1.30 0.63
C GLN A 384 8.86 1.61 2.12
N TYR A 385 9.92 2.16 2.71
CA TYR A 385 9.76 2.94 3.92
C TYR A 385 9.26 4.34 3.56
N LYS A 386 8.03 4.62 4.03
CA LYS A 386 7.33 5.91 4.14
C LYS A 386 6.26 6.14 3.07
N THR A 387 5.07 6.43 3.59
CA THR A 387 4.00 7.18 2.92
C THR A 387 3.14 6.39 1.96
N SER A 388 2.38 5.41 2.46
CA SER A 388 1.20 4.97 1.72
C SER A 388 0.03 4.69 2.65
N ALA A 389 -1.18 5.05 2.21
CA ALA A 389 -2.43 4.81 2.95
C ALA A 389 -2.66 3.32 3.27
N PHE A 390 -1.91 2.41 2.62
CA PHE A 390 -1.92 0.97 2.87
C PHE A 390 -1.44 0.61 4.29
N SER A 391 -0.51 1.36 4.89
CA SER A 391 -0.03 1.05 6.25
C SER A 391 -1.11 1.20 7.31
N LEU A 392 -2.13 2.02 7.03
CA LEU A 392 -3.24 2.29 7.92
C LEU A 392 -4.11 1.05 8.19
N LEU A 393 -4.56 0.41 7.11
CA LEU A 393 -5.31 -0.84 7.15
C LEU A 393 -4.41 -1.97 7.64
N SER A 394 -3.11 -1.91 7.30
CA SER A 394 -2.12 -2.91 7.69
C SER A 394 -1.94 -3.07 9.22
N ASN A 395 -2.23 -2.03 10.01
CA ASN A 395 -2.07 -2.03 11.47
C ASN A 395 -3.11 -2.89 12.21
N ILE A 396 -4.03 -3.49 11.46
CA ILE A 396 -5.18 -4.25 11.94
C ILE A 396 -5.03 -5.76 11.61
N HIS A 397 -3.92 -6.14 10.96
CA HIS A 397 -3.64 -7.51 10.55
C HIS A 397 -2.82 -8.28 11.59
N ARG A 398 -2.91 -9.61 11.52
CA ARG A 398 -2.32 -10.53 12.51
C ARG A 398 -0.80 -10.51 12.45
N ASP A 399 -0.23 -10.58 11.24
CA ASP A 399 1.21 -10.78 11.03
C ASP A 399 1.71 -10.03 9.77
N GLU A 400 2.99 -9.65 9.78
CA GLU A 400 3.69 -8.96 8.69
C GLU A 400 4.45 -9.95 7.79
N VAL A 401 4.31 -9.76 6.48
CA VAL A 401 4.82 -10.62 5.41
C VAL A 401 5.55 -9.77 4.38
N ILE A 402 6.75 -10.21 3.97
CA ILE A 402 7.57 -9.47 3.00
C ILE A 402 7.28 -9.98 1.58
N TYR A 403 6.84 -9.07 0.70
CA TYR A 403 6.48 -9.37 -0.70
C TYR A 403 7.57 -10.13 -1.44
N GLU A 404 8.80 -9.64 -1.38
CA GLU A 404 9.93 -10.23 -2.11
C GLU A 404 10.30 -11.63 -1.61
N GLU A 405 10.00 -11.97 -0.34
CA GLU A 405 10.19 -13.33 0.16
C GLU A 405 9.14 -14.29 -0.38
N VAL A 406 7.87 -13.90 -0.31
CA VAL A 406 6.76 -14.70 -0.84
C VAL A 406 6.96 -14.92 -2.34
N LYS A 407 7.34 -13.89 -3.08
CA LYS A 407 7.71 -13.96 -4.49
C LYS A 407 8.86 -14.94 -4.72
N SER A 408 9.92 -14.88 -3.92
CA SER A 408 11.07 -15.80 -4.05
C SER A 408 10.68 -17.25 -3.76
N VAL A 409 9.86 -17.52 -2.74
CA VAL A 409 9.30 -18.85 -2.46
C VAL A 409 8.43 -19.34 -3.61
N PHE A 410 7.54 -18.47 -4.12
CA PHE A 410 6.69 -18.76 -5.26
C PHE A 410 7.53 -19.16 -6.49
N ILE A 411 8.58 -18.40 -6.81
CA ILE A 411 9.51 -18.73 -7.89
C ILE A 411 10.10 -20.12 -7.70
N GLY A 412 10.56 -20.45 -6.49
CA GLY A 412 11.13 -21.77 -6.20
C GLY A 412 10.13 -22.91 -6.39
N LEU A 413 8.87 -22.73 -5.96
CA LEU A 413 7.81 -23.74 -6.09
C LEU A 413 7.37 -23.97 -7.54
N PHE A 414 7.36 -22.91 -8.36
CA PHE A 414 6.95 -22.96 -9.77
C PHE A 414 8.13 -23.11 -10.74
N SER A 415 9.29 -23.54 -10.25
CA SER A 415 10.48 -23.80 -11.07
C SER A 415 10.80 -25.28 -11.15
N ARG A 416 11.50 -25.68 -12.23
CA ARG A 416 12.07 -27.03 -12.34
C ARG A 416 13.08 -27.34 -11.24
N LEU A 417 13.71 -26.30 -10.68
CA LEU A 417 14.64 -26.38 -9.57
C LEU A 417 14.29 -25.32 -8.52
N PRO A 418 14.14 -25.69 -7.24
CA PRO A 418 13.83 -24.73 -6.16
C PRO A 418 14.87 -23.62 -6.01
N ASN A 419 16.11 -23.91 -6.41
CA ASN A 419 17.25 -22.98 -6.45
C ASN A 419 16.97 -21.70 -7.25
N ASN A 420 15.98 -21.71 -8.13
CA ASN A 420 15.59 -20.52 -8.90
C ASN A 420 15.16 -19.35 -7.98
N ALA A 421 14.79 -19.62 -6.73
CA ALA A 421 14.45 -18.61 -5.73
C ALA A 421 15.59 -17.64 -5.37
N ILE A 422 16.86 -18.06 -5.48
CA ILE A 422 18.03 -17.22 -5.14
C ILE A 422 18.70 -16.58 -6.36
N GLY A 423 18.22 -16.83 -7.57
CA GLY A 423 18.81 -16.30 -8.80
C GLY A 423 17.94 -16.64 -9.99
N ALA A 424 16.81 -15.93 -10.06
CA ALA A 424 15.70 -16.31 -10.90
C ALA A 424 16.07 -16.27 -12.39
N ASN A 425 15.72 -17.34 -13.08
CA ASN A 425 15.89 -17.55 -14.49
C ASN A 425 14.56 -17.98 -15.10
N TYR A 426 14.11 -17.23 -16.11
CA TYR A 426 12.78 -17.41 -16.68
C TYR A 426 12.67 -18.73 -17.43
N THR A 427 13.78 -19.26 -17.94
CA THR A 427 13.78 -20.53 -18.67
C THR A 427 13.46 -21.70 -17.76
N ASP A 428 13.70 -21.58 -16.45
CA ASP A 428 13.53 -22.65 -15.46
C ASP A 428 12.11 -22.68 -14.88
N LEU A 429 11.26 -21.69 -15.20
CA LEU A 429 9.86 -21.64 -14.77
C LEU A 429 9.00 -22.70 -15.49
N ARG A 430 8.04 -23.26 -14.73
CA ARG A 430 7.01 -24.19 -15.19
C ARG A 430 5.77 -23.42 -15.61
N PHE A 431 5.77 -22.91 -16.84
CA PHE A 431 4.65 -22.14 -17.40
C PHE A 431 3.35 -22.94 -17.46
N ASP A 432 3.43 -24.26 -17.62
CA ASP A 432 2.31 -25.17 -17.51
C ASP A 432 1.62 -25.05 -16.14
N MET A 433 2.38 -25.12 -15.05
CA MET A 433 1.84 -24.97 -13.69
C MET A 433 1.39 -23.54 -13.40
N LEU A 434 2.09 -22.53 -13.92
CA LEU A 434 1.72 -21.11 -13.75
C LEU A 434 0.40 -20.79 -14.44
N SER A 435 0.16 -21.33 -15.64
CA SER A 435 -1.12 -21.22 -16.34
C SER A 435 -2.25 -21.91 -15.57
N ASP A 436 -2.02 -23.10 -15.00
CA ASP A 436 -3.00 -23.77 -14.15
C ASP A 436 -3.33 -22.96 -12.89
N PHE A 437 -2.31 -22.34 -12.28
CA PHE A 437 -2.48 -21.44 -11.13
C PHE A 437 -3.29 -20.19 -11.50
N GLU A 438 -3.04 -19.59 -12.66
CA GLU A 438 -3.75 -18.39 -13.10
C GLU A 438 -5.25 -18.63 -13.28
N ASN A 439 -5.59 -19.79 -13.84
CA ASN A 439 -6.95 -20.24 -14.13
C ASN A 439 -7.69 -20.84 -12.91
N ASP A 440 -7.02 -20.96 -11.76
CA ASP A 440 -7.64 -21.49 -10.54
C ASP A 440 -8.47 -20.43 -9.82
N GLU A 441 -9.78 -20.64 -9.77
CA GLU A 441 -10.74 -19.77 -9.05
C GLU A 441 -10.40 -19.66 -7.55
N ASN A 442 -9.79 -20.69 -6.97
CA ASN A 442 -9.42 -20.77 -5.57
C ASN A 442 -7.91 -20.52 -5.34
N LYS A 443 -7.23 -19.81 -6.24
CA LYS A 443 -5.81 -19.47 -6.09
C LYS A 443 -5.50 -18.59 -4.86
N SER A 444 -6.50 -17.86 -4.35
CA SER A 444 -6.38 -17.09 -3.11
C SER A 444 -6.03 -17.96 -1.91
N GLU A 445 -6.63 -19.16 -1.80
CA GLU A 445 -6.35 -20.11 -0.70
C GLU A 445 -4.88 -20.57 -0.71
N PHE A 446 -4.32 -20.76 -1.90
CA PHE A 446 -2.91 -21.11 -2.06
C PHE A 446 -1.99 -19.99 -1.58
N ILE A 447 -2.30 -18.75 -1.96
CA ILE A 447 -1.53 -17.57 -1.54
C ILE A 447 -1.64 -17.35 -0.03
N GLU A 448 -2.83 -17.49 0.55
CA GLU A 448 -3.02 -17.40 2.01
C GLU A 448 -2.21 -18.46 2.76
N ALA A 449 -2.16 -19.69 2.24
CA ALA A 449 -1.31 -20.75 2.79
C ALA A 449 0.19 -20.37 2.71
N LEU A 450 0.63 -19.72 1.62
CA LEU A 450 2.00 -19.22 1.52
C LEU A 450 2.28 -18.10 2.54
N PHE A 451 1.32 -17.22 2.83
CA PHE A 451 1.48 -16.21 3.88
C PHE A 451 1.65 -16.85 5.25
N ALA A 452 0.79 -17.81 5.62
CA ALA A 452 0.91 -18.54 6.88
C ALA A 452 2.28 -19.22 7.04
N ILE A 453 2.77 -19.86 5.97
CA ILE A 453 4.10 -20.49 5.95
C ILE A 453 5.22 -19.45 6.07
N ASN A 454 5.11 -18.30 5.40
CA ASN A 454 6.12 -17.25 5.45
C ASN A 454 6.22 -16.65 6.85
N ILE A 455 5.11 -16.39 7.53
CA ILE A 455 5.10 -15.92 8.94
C ILE A 455 5.84 -16.90 9.83
N LYS A 456 5.56 -18.19 9.70
CA LYS A 456 6.29 -19.22 10.44
C LYS A 456 7.79 -19.22 10.12
N SER A 457 8.15 -18.93 8.87
CA SER A 457 9.56 -18.81 8.46
C SER A 457 10.22 -17.61 9.15
N THR A 458 9.53 -16.46 9.23
CA THR A 458 9.96 -15.26 9.95
C THR A 458 10.15 -15.54 11.44
N ASP A 459 9.17 -16.16 12.11
CA ASP A 459 9.30 -16.58 13.50
C ASP A 459 10.53 -17.48 13.72
N SER A 460 10.79 -18.37 12.77
CA SER A 460 11.86 -19.36 12.88
C SER A 460 13.23 -18.73 12.71
N ILE A 461 13.37 -17.77 11.80
CA ILE A 461 14.63 -17.04 11.61
C ILE A 461 14.90 -16.12 12.81
N GLU A 462 13.89 -15.48 13.40
CA GLU A 462 14.05 -14.67 14.61
C GLU A 462 14.50 -15.51 15.81
N LYS A 463 13.87 -16.67 16.04
CA LYS A 463 14.31 -17.62 17.07
C LYS A 463 15.73 -18.09 16.85
N LEU A 464 16.10 -18.35 15.61
CA LEU A 464 17.45 -18.76 15.25
C LEU A 464 18.45 -17.64 15.53
N ASP A 465 18.18 -16.40 15.10
CA ASP A 465 19.04 -15.24 15.33
C ASP A 465 19.28 -15.01 16.83
N GLN A 466 18.22 -15.11 17.65
CA GLN A 466 18.31 -15.02 19.11
C GLN A 466 19.13 -16.15 19.74
N SER A 467 19.15 -17.34 19.12
CA SER A 467 19.91 -18.50 19.62
C SER A 467 21.42 -18.44 19.33
N ILE A 468 21.84 -17.61 18.37
CA ILE A 468 23.25 -17.47 17.98
C ILE A 468 23.95 -16.53 18.97
N GLN A 469 24.64 -17.11 19.95
CA GLN A 469 25.39 -16.33 20.95
C GLN A 469 26.71 -15.73 20.42
N ASN A 470 27.26 -16.27 19.33
CA ASN A 470 28.52 -15.80 18.76
C ASN A 470 28.28 -14.70 17.71
N ASN A 471 28.64 -13.46 18.06
CA ASN A 471 28.50 -12.29 17.19
C ASN A 471 29.27 -12.41 15.86
N ASP A 472 30.41 -13.11 15.82
CA ASP A 472 31.19 -13.28 14.59
C ASP A 472 30.46 -14.17 13.58
N VAL A 473 29.76 -15.21 14.05
CA VAL A 473 28.93 -16.10 13.23
C VAL A 473 27.69 -15.36 12.75
N ARG A 474 27.06 -14.59 13.64
CA ARG A 474 25.90 -13.76 13.32
C ARG A 474 26.22 -12.76 12.21
N GLU A 475 27.35 -12.04 12.34
CA GLU A 475 27.81 -11.08 11.33
C GLU A 475 28.19 -11.78 10.00
N PHE A 476 28.82 -12.95 10.07
CA PHE A 476 29.18 -13.72 8.88
C PHE A 476 27.95 -14.13 8.05
N PHE A 477 26.87 -14.56 8.71
CA PHE A 477 25.62 -14.94 8.07
C PHE A 477 24.60 -13.80 7.96
N LYS A 478 25.03 -12.54 8.08
CA LYS A 478 24.12 -11.37 8.06
C LYS A 478 23.15 -11.29 6.90
N ARG A 479 23.47 -11.91 5.76
CA ARG A 479 22.58 -11.97 4.59
C ARG A 479 21.29 -12.78 4.82
N PHE A 480 21.23 -13.62 5.85
CA PHE A 480 20.00 -14.30 6.25
C PHE A 480 19.12 -13.43 7.15
N TRP A 481 19.71 -12.47 7.87
CA TRP A 481 19.02 -11.55 8.79
C TRP A 481 18.65 -10.21 8.14
N ASP A 482 19.33 -9.81 7.06
CA ASP A 482 19.13 -8.52 6.38
C ASP A 482 17.90 -8.55 5.46
N ASP A 483 16.99 -7.58 5.64
CA ASP A 483 15.75 -7.44 4.86
C ASP A 483 15.97 -7.14 3.38
N ASN A 484 17.17 -6.68 3.02
CA ASN A 484 17.54 -6.45 1.62
C ASN A 484 17.93 -7.74 0.88
N LYS A 485 17.88 -8.91 1.52
CA LYS A 485 18.26 -10.22 0.97
C LYS A 485 17.20 -11.32 1.18
N PRO A 486 15.94 -11.06 0.79
CA PRO A 486 14.79 -11.96 1.04
C PRO A 486 14.98 -13.37 0.44
N SER A 487 15.71 -13.47 -0.67
CA SER A 487 15.96 -14.73 -1.38
C SER A 487 16.73 -15.78 -0.55
N TYR A 488 17.55 -15.34 0.41
CA TYR A 488 18.27 -16.26 1.32
C TYR A 488 17.30 -16.92 2.30
N ARG A 489 16.39 -16.14 2.90
CA ARG A 489 15.33 -16.66 3.79
C ARG A 489 14.32 -17.51 3.04
N ALA A 490 13.95 -17.10 1.82
CA ALA A 490 13.09 -17.90 0.95
C ALA A 490 13.69 -19.28 0.64
N THR A 491 15.01 -19.38 0.47
CA THR A 491 15.68 -20.68 0.25
C THR A 491 15.55 -21.61 1.46
N LEU A 492 15.70 -21.08 2.68
CA LEU A 492 15.45 -21.84 3.91
C LEU A 492 13.98 -22.25 4.03
N GLY A 493 13.07 -21.33 3.73
CA GLY A 493 11.63 -21.60 3.71
C GLY A 493 11.29 -22.74 2.74
N LEU A 494 11.87 -22.74 1.54
CA LEU A 494 11.69 -23.83 0.56
C LEU A 494 12.24 -25.16 1.06
N LEU A 495 13.42 -25.20 1.70
CA LEU A 495 13.94 -26.45 2.29
C LEU A 495 12.97 -27.01 3.34
N SER A 496 12.45 -26.16 4.22
CA SER A 496 11.46 -26.56 5.22
C SER A 496 10.15 -27.02 4.59
N ILE A 497 9.62 -26.28 3.63
CA ILE A 497 8.40 -26.65 2.89
C ILE A 497 8.57 -28.03 2.27
N PHE A 498 9.66 -28.26 1.54
CA PHE A 498 9.87 -29.52 0.85
C PHE A 498 10.07 -30.68 1.83
N LYS A 499 10.76 -30.43 2.95
CA LYS A 499 10.96 -31.44 4.00
C LYS A 499 9.66 -31.77 4.72
N THR A 500 8.94 -30.78 5.25
CA THR A 500 7.74 -30.97 6.08
C THR A 500 6.55 -31.44 5.25
N ALA A 501 6.35 -30.93 4.02
CA ALA A 501 5.29 -31.42 3.14
C ALA A 501 5.67 -32.70 2.37
N ASN A 502 6.88 -33.23 2.60
CA ASN A 502 7.46 -34.37 1.88
C ASN A 502 7.27 -34.22 0.36
N ILE A 503 7.73 -33.10 -0.19
CA ILE A 503 7.70 -32.81 -1.63
C ILE A 503 8.97 -33.38 -2.24
N LYS A 504 8.80 -34.40 -3.10
CA LYS A 504 9.88 -34.87 -3.97
C LYS A 504 9.73 -34.26 -5.35
N LYS A 505 10.87 -34.05 -6.02
CA LYS A 505 10.95 -33.38 -7.32
C LYS A 505 10.09 -34.05 -8.40
N ASP A 506 9.96 -35.37 -8.35
CA ASP A 506 9.23 -36.16 -9.36
C ASP A 506 7.74 -36.38 -9.02
N GLU A 507 7.31 -36.01 -7.81
CA GLU A 507 5.94 -36.22 -7.33
C GLU A 507 5.01 -35.03 -7.61
N VAL A 508 5.57 -33.82 -7.76
CA VAL A 508 4.80 -32.60 -8.05
C VAL A 508 4.89 -32.28 -9.54
N ASN A 509 4.07 -32.98 -10.32
CA ASN A 509 4.03 -32.82 -11.78
C ASN A 509 2.98 -31.82 -12.26
N ASN A 510 2.04 -31.43 -11.39
CA ASN A 510 0.96 -30.48 -11.69
C ASN A 510 0.68 -29.53 -10.52
N TYR A 511 0.02 -28.41 -10.84
CA TYR A 511 -0.31 -27.38 -9.88
C TYR A 511 -1.25 -27.85 -8.76
N GLN A 512 -2.25 -28.69 -9.05
CA GLN A 512 -3.23 -29.12 -8.04
C GLN A 512 -2.59 -29.94 -6.91
N THR A 513 -1.62 -30.78 -7.24
CA THR A 513 -0.86 -31.57 -6.26
C THR A 513 0.01 -30.68 -5.39
N LEU A 514 0.66 -29.68 -6.00
CA LEU A 514 1.42 -28.65 -5.28
C LEU A 514 0.50 -27.88 -4.32
N LYS A 515 -0.62 -27.37 -4.83
CA LYS A 515 -1.60 -26.59 -4.08
C LYS A 515 -2.06 -27.33 -2.83
N ASN A 516 -2.51 -28.57 -2.99
CA ASN A 516 -2.99 -29.38 -1.87
C ASN A 516 -1.91 -29.59 -0.81
N LYS A 517 -0.66 -29.91 -1.22
CA LYS A 517 0.45 -30.07 -0.28
C LYS A 517 0.75 -28.79 0.51
N ILE A 518 0.73 -27.62 -0.15
CA ILE A 518 0.97 -26.33 0.50
C ILE A 518 -0.16 -25.96 1.46
N ILE A 519 -1.42 -26.14 1.08
CA ILE A 519 -2.58 -25.87 1.95
C ILE A 519 -2.58 -26.82 3.16
N THR A 520 -2.30 -28.11 2.95
CA THR A 520 -2.19 -29.07 4.05
C THR A 520 -1.03 -28.72 4.99
N LEU A 521 0.12 -28.29 4.44
CA LEU A 521 1.26 -27.85 5.25
C LEU A 521 0.90 -26.64 6.11
N ALA A 522 0.25 -25.61 5.55
CA ALA A 522 -0.16 -24.43 6.31
C ALA A 522 -1.07 -24.80 7.50
N LYS A 523 -2.07 -25.67 7.27
CA LYS A 523 -2.94 -26.19 8.34
C LYS A 523 -2.17 -26.99 9.40
N ALA A 524 -1.19 -27.79 8.97
CA ALA A 524 -0.35 -28.56 9.88
C ALA A 524 0.55 -27.66 10.75
N ILE A 525 1.10 -26.58 10.17
CA ILE A 525 1.90 -25.58 10.89
C ILE A 525 1.05 -24.87 11.96
N ASP A 526 -0.18 -24.49 11.63
CA ASP A 526 -1.10 -23.89 12.60
C ASP A 526 -1.41 -24.83 13.77
N ALA A 527 -1.53 -26.13 13.50
CA ALA A 527 -1.80 -27.15 14.53
C ALA A 527 -0.55 -27.53 15.34
N SER A 528 0.62 -27.60 14.71
CA SER A 528 1.90 -27.99 15.32
C SER A 528 3.07 -27.22 14.70
N PRO A 529 3.38 -26.02 15.24
CA PRO A 529 4.36 -25.13 14.62
C PRO A 529 5.82 -25.54 14.83
N THR A 530 6.10 -26.47 15.74
CA THR A 530 7.47 -26.84 16.15
C THR A 530 8.23 -27.56 15.05
N GLU A 531 7.60 -28.52 14.37
CA GLU A 531 8.27 -29.33 13.36
C GLU A 531 8.79 -28.48 12.19
N PHE A 532 8.01 -27.51 11.72
CA PHE A 532 8.44 -26.63 10.63
C PHE A 532 9.61 -25.73 11.06
N SER A 533 9.54 -25.16 12.27
CA SER A 533 10.62 -24.32 12.81
C SER A 533 11.92 -25.10 13.00
N GLU A 534 11.85 -26.34 13.49
CA GLU A 534 13.00 -27.22 13.65
C GLU A 534 13.64 -27.54 12.29
N ASN A 535 12.83 -27.89 11.29
CA ASN A 535 13.31 -28.11 9.93
C ASN A 535 13.95 -26.85 9.34
N TYR A 536 13.40 -25.66 9.61
CA TYR A 536 13.98 -24.39 9.17
C TYR A 536 15.37 -24.15 9.77
N ILE A 537 15.48 -24.35 11.09
CA ILE A 537 16.75 -24.23 11.82
C ILE A 537 17.77 -25.26 11.32
N ASN A 538 17.36 -26.51 11.10
CA ASN A 538 18.23 -27.56 10.58
C ASN A 538 18.69 -27.27 9.15
N GLY A 539 17.83 -26.71 8.31
CA GLY A 539 18.20 -26.22 6.97
C GLY A 539 19.31 -25.17 7.03
N PHE A 540 19.19 -24.20 7.94
CA PHE A 540 20.25 -23.21 8.15
C PHE A 540 21.55 -23.87 8.64
N LYS A 541 21.49 -24.76 9.64
CA LYS A 541 22.69 -25.45 10.17
C LYS A 541 23.43 -26.20 9.07
N ILE A 542 22.73 -26.94 8.20
CA ILE A 542 23.36 -27.66 7.10
C ILE A 542 24.05 -26.72 6.11
N ILE A 543 23.40 -25.61 5.74
CA ILE A 543 24.01 -24.60 4.87
C ILE A 543 25.23 -23.98 5.55
N ALA A 544 25.12 -23.59 6.82
CA ALA A 544 26.19 -23.00 7.58
C ALA A 544 27.40 -23.94 7.69
N ILE A 545 27.19 -25.22 7.99
CA ILE A 545 28.25 -26.25 8.02
C ILE A 545 28.89 -26.40 6.64
N GLY A 546 28.10 -26.46 5.57
CA GLY A 546 28.61 -26.59 4.20
C GLY A 546 29.45 -25.39 3.75
N VAL A 547 29.11 -24.19 4.22
CA VAL A 547 29.83 -22.95 3.93
C VAL A 547 31.10 -22.81 4.79
N LEU A 548 31.06 -23.23 6.05
CA LEU A 548 32.19 -23.12 6.99
C LEU A 548 33.24 -24.23 6.84
N ASN A 549 32.88 -25.41 6.34
CA ASN A 549 33.80 -26.55 6.18
C ASN A 549 34.77 -26.43 4.98
N LYS A 550 34.88 -25.26 4.36
CA LYS A 550 35.85 -25.02 3.27
C LYS A 550 37.09 -24.35 3.84
N ASP A 551 38.26 -24.94 3.61
CA ASP A 551 39.58 -24.35 3.89
C ASP A 551 39.85 -23.17 2.92
N GLU A 552 39.01 -22.14 2.97
CA GLU A 552 39.10 -20.94 2.15
C GLU A 552 39.08 -19.67 3.02
N ASP A 553 39.65 -18.59 2.49
CA ASP A 553 39.61 -17.26 3.13
C ASP A 553 38.16 -16.77 3.32
N LYS A 554 37.85 -16.25 4.51
CA LYS A 554 36.54 -15.69 4.92
C LYS A 554 35.93 -14.78 3.84
N ASN A 555 36.75 -13.95 3.19
CA ASN A 555 36.28 -13.04 2.14
C ASN A 555 35.87 -13.76 0.85
N LYS A 556 36.58 -14.83 0.48
CA LYS A 556 36.21 -15.68 -0.67
C LYS A 556 34.94 -16.47 -0.40
N ILE A 557 34.78 -16.98 0.83
CA ILE A 557 33.57 -17.69 1.24
C ILE A 557 32.35 -16.75 1.18
N LEU A 558 32.46 -15.50 1.65
CA LEU A 558 31.36 -14.52 1.56
C LEU A 558 31.00 -14.14 0.12
N GLN A 559 31.97 -14.09 -0.79
CA GLN A 559 31.73 -13.87 -2.22
C GLN A 559 31.13 -15.11 -2.90
N GLY A 560 31.56 -16.30 -2.49
CA GLY A 560 31.10 -17.59 -3.03
C GLY A 560 29.76 -18.08 -2.48
N MET A 561 29.33 -17.61 -1.29
CA MET A 561 28.12 -18.09 -0.60
C MET A 561 26.86 -18.02 -1.47
N TYR A 562 26.73 -16.99 -2.31
CA TYR A 562 25.62 -16.90 -3.27
C TYR A 562 25.64 -18.07 -4.27
N LYS A 563 26.81 -18.36 -4.84
CA LYS A 563 27.01 -19.45 -5.81
C LYS A 563 26.79 -20.82 -5.16
N GLU A 564 27.22 -20.98 -3.91
CA GLU A 564 27.00 -22.22 -3.14
C GLU A 564 25.52 -22.48 -2.91
N ILE A 565 24.78 -21.49 -2.41
CA ILE A 565 23.35 -21.64 -2.15
C ILE A 565 22.59 -21.86 -3.47
N ARG A 566 22.96 -21.14 -4.54
CA ARG A 566 22.41 -21.35 -5.88
C ARG A 566 22.70 -22.77 -6.41
N GLY A 567 23.83 -23.36 -6.05
CA GLY A 567 24.24 -24.71 -6.45
C GLY A 567 23.76 -25.84 -5.54
N LEU A 568 22.98 -25.56 -4.48
CA LEU A 568 22.54 -26.58 -3.52
C LEU A 568 21.75 -27.71 -4.19
N ASN A 569 22.08 -28.95 -3.88
CA ASN A 569 21.21 -30.08 -4.20
C ASN A 569 20.16 -30.20 -3.07
N PHE A 570 18.93 -29.78 -3.35
CA PHE A 570 17.83 -29.76 -2.37
C PHE A 570 17.57 -31.14 -1.76
N GLU A 571 17.55 -32.21 -2.56
CA GLU A 571 17.29 -33.57 -2.07
C GLU A 571 18.35 -34.05 -1.08
N THR A 572 19.62 -33.83 -1.42
CA THR A 572 20.75 -34.18 -0.56
C THR A 572 20.73 -33.36 0.74
N THR A 573 20.41 -32.07 0.64
CA THR A 573 20.29 -31.18 1.80
C THR A 573 19.15 -31.64 2.72
N ILE A 574 17.96 -31.90 2.17
CA ILE A 574 16.78 -32.40 2.91
C ILE A 574 17.08 -33.75 3.59
N MET A 575 17.81 -34.64 2.92
CA MET A 575 18.26 -35.90 3.51
C MET A 575 19.16 -35.64 4.73
N ARG A 576 20.15 -34.75 4.60
CA ARG A 576 21.06 -34.39 5.70
C ARG A 576 20.36 -33.68 6.87
N MET A 577 19.34 -32.89 6.59
CA MET A 577 18.49 -32.28 7.63
C MET A 577 17.79 -33.32 8.50
N SER A 578 17.63 -34.56 8.02
CA SER A 578 17.01 -35.66 8.77
C SER A 578 17.99 -36.39 9.69
N ILE A 579 19.28 -36.08 9.59
CA ILE A 579 20.38 -36.74 10.32
C ILE A 579 20.86 -35.86 11.50
N ILE A 580 20.54 -34.56 11.45
CA ILE A 580 20.75 -33.58 12.53
C ILE A 580 19.48 -33.51 13.37
#